data_AF-A0A959F303-F1
#
_entry.id   AF-A0A959F303-F1
#
_cell.length_a   1.000
_cell.length_b   1.000
_cell.length_c   1.000
_cell.angle_alpha   90.00
_cell.angle_beta   90.00
_cell.angle_gamma   90.00
#
_symmetry.space_group_name_H-M   'P 1'
#
loop_
_entity.id
_entity.type
_entity.pdbx_description
1 polymer ?
#
loop_
_entity_poly.entity_id
_entity_poly.type
_entity_poly.pdbx_seq_one_letter_code
_entity_poly.pdbx_strand_id
1 'polypeptide(L)'
;MIDNLNIDPEDIESRSMGASGEDLIMAKAARTKFPYSIEAKNVERINIWETWKQALANSKTYEPIVFLTRNRQEPLVVLRAEHFILLIKQMQDSDGNT
;
A
#
# COMPACT_ATOMS: atom_id res chain seq x y z
N MET A 1 -2.51 7.66 6.99
CA MET A 1 -1.47 6.64 7.27
C MET A 1 -0.63 7.06 8.46
N ILE A 2 0.08 8.19 8.37
CA ILE A 2 0.93 8.75 9.45
C ILE A 2 0.22 8.77 10.80
N ASP A 3 -0.87 9.53 10.93
CA ASP A 3 -1.56 9.66 12.22
C ASP A 3 -2.22 8.35 12.69
N ASN A 4 -2.96 7.69 11.80
CA ASN A 4 -3.71 6.47 12.12
C ASN A 4 -2.81 5.29 12.53
N LEU A 5 -1.56 5.26 12.06
CA LEU A 5 -0.59 4.22 12.41
C LEU A 5 0.51 4.75 13.34
N ASN A 6 0.41 6.00 13.81
CA ASN A 6 1.41 6.65 14.63
C ASN A 6 2.83 6.54 14.04
N ILE A 7 2.99 6.76 12.74
CA ILE A 7 4.29 6.74 12.04
C ILE A 7 4.90 8.14 12.08
N ASP A 8 6.21 8.25 12.29
CA ASP A 8 6.91 9.52 12.21
C ASP A 8 6.95 10.01 10.74
N PRO A 9 6.56 11.25 10.42
CA PRO A 9 6.70 11.79 9.08
C PRO A 9 8.11 11.68 8.49
N GLU A 10 9.16 11.71 9.31
CA GLU A 10 10.55 11.55 8.87
C GLU A 10 10.86 10.11 8.41
N ASP A 11 10.05 9.13 8.79
CA ASP A 11 10.19 7.74 8.38
C ASP A 11 9.56 7.45 6.99
N ILE A 12 8.92 8.44 6.34
CA ILE A 12 8.28 8.30 5.03
C ILE A 12 8.74 9.41 4.09
N GLU A 13 9.29 9.02 2.94
CA GLU A 13 9.67 9.92 1.86
C GLU A 13 8.92 9.56 0.57
N SER A 14 8.35 10.57 -0.10
CA SER A 14 7.71 10.40 -1.41
C SER A 14 8.73 10.52 -2.53
N ARG A 15 8.63 9.65 -3.54
CA ARG A 15 9.46 9.76 -4.74
C ARG A 15 8.82 10.63 -5.79
N SER A 16 9.66 11.27 -6.60
CA SER A 16 9.22 11.97 -7.80
C SER A 16 8.55 11.00 -8.78
N MET A 17 7.49 11.45 -9.42
CA MET A 17 6.81 10.73 -10.50
C MET A 17 7.81 10.23 -11.55
N GLY A 18 7.75 8.93 -11.87
CA GLY A 18 8.61 8.31 -12.89
C GLY A 18 9.97 7.83 -12.38
N ALA A 19 10.27 7.97 -11.09
CA ALA A 19 11.43 7.32 -10.48
C ALA A 19 11.25 5.78 -10.43
N SER A 20 12.34 5.03 -10.55
CA SER A 20 12.30 3.56 -10.49
C SER A 20 12.20 3.05 -9.06
N GLY A 21 11.22 2.18 -8.75
CA GLY A 21 11.01 1.59 -7.43
C GLY A 21 9.71 2.06 -6.76
N GLU A 22 9.56 1.77 -5.46
CA GLU A 22 8.37 2.09 -4.67
C GLU A 22 8.08 3.61 -4.66
N ASP A 23 6.80 4.01 -4.75
CA ASP A 23 6.40 5.42 -4.74
C ASP A 23 6.68 6.09 -3.39
N LEU A 24 6.61 5.31 -2.30
CA LEU A 24 6.95 5.73 -0.95
C LEU A 24 8.15 4.94 -0.42
N ILE A 25 9.21 5.64 -0.06
CA ILE A 25 10.34 5.08 0.66
C ILE A 25 10.01 5.13 2.15
N MET A 26 10.01 3.97 2.79
CA MET A 26 9.76 3.86 4.22
C MET A 26 10.98 3.35 4.97
N ALA A 27 11.29 4.02 6.08
CA ALA A 27 12.25 3.56 7.06
C ALA A 27 11.74 2.29 7.79
N LYS A 28 12.64 1.60 8.50
CA LYS A 28 12.33 0.34 9.17
C LYS A 28 11.16 0.45 10.15
N ALA A 29 11.09 1.55 10.91
CA ALA A 29 10.04 1.78 11.90
C ALA A 29 8.65 1.93 11.24
N ALA A 30 8.54 2.72 10.16
CA ALA A 30 7.32 2.80 9.35
C ALA A 30 6.93 1.45 8.76
N ARG A 31 7.90 0.68 8.22
CA ARG A 31 7.63 -0.64 7.63
C ARG A 31 7.13 -1.68 8.64
N THR A 32 7.54 -1.60 9.90
CA THR A 32 6.97 -2.47 10.95
C THR A 32 5.48 -2.21 11.17
N LYS A 33 5.03 -0.96 10.99
CA LYS A 33 3.63 -0.56 11.16
C LYS A 33 2.81 -0.70 9.87
N PHE A 34 3.46 -0.59 8.72
CA PHE A 34 2.83 -0.72 7.41
C PHE A 34 3.74 -1.54 6.45
N PRO A 35 3.64 -2.88 6.47
CA PRO A 35 4.60 -3.77 5.81
C PRO A 35 4.29 -4.00 4.31
N TYR A 36 3.96 -2.93 3.59
CA TYR A 36 3.61 -2.99 2.17
C TYR A 36 4.58 -2.19 1.30
N SER A 37 4.70 -2.58 0.04
CA SER A 37 5.25 -1.73 -1.02
C SER A 37 4.11 -1.01 -1.71
N ILE A 38 4.16 0.32 -1.68
CA ILE A 38 3.07 1.16 -2.18
C ILE A 38 3.33 1.59 -3.62
N GLU A 39 2.32 1.38 -4.46
CA GLU A 39 2.14 2.05 -5.75
C GLU A 39 0.88 2.92 -5.66
N ALA A 40 0.94 4.18 -6.11
CA ALA A 40 -0.15 5.13 -6.04
C ALA A 40 -0.48 5.71 -7.43
N LYS A 41 -1.73 5.64 -7.86
CA LYS A 41 -2.20 6.24 -9.13
C LYS A 41 -3.36 7.19 -8.92
N ASN A 42 -3.25 8.40 -9.47
CA ASN A 42 -4.37 9.33 -9.64
C ASN A 42 -4.63 9.52 -11.14
N VAL A 43 -5.55 8.73 -11.71
CA VAL A 43 -5.85 8.72 -13.15
C VAL A 43 -7.32 8.46 -13.42
N GLU A 44 -7.91 9.16 -14.41
CA GLU A 44 -9.32 9.00 -14.78
C GLU A 44 -9.67 7.61 -15.32
N ARG A 45 -8.70 6.97 -15.99
CA ARG A 45 -8.81 5.61 -16.52
C ARG A 45 -7.57 4.84 -16.13
N ILE A 46 -7.74 3.82 -15.30
CA ILE A 46 -6.65 2.97 -14.82
C ILE A 46 -6.64 1.63 -15.55
N ASN A 47 -5.46 1.23 -16.02
CA ASN A 47 -5.21 -0.16 -16.42
C ASN A 47 -4.74 -0.91 -15.17
N ILE A 48 -5.67 -1.60 -14.50
CA ILE A 48 -5.36 -2.23 -13.21
C ILE A 48 -4.30 -3.32 -13.33
N TRP A 49 -4.29 -4.09 -14.42
CA TRP A 49 -3.34 -5.18 -14.62
C TRP A 49 -1.93 -4.69 -14.86
N GLU A 50 -1.76 -3.61 -15.62
CA GLU A 50 -0.46 -2.98 -15.83
C GLU A 50 0.04 -2.31 -14.56
N THR A 51 -0.83 -1.59 -13.85
CA THR A 51 -0.50 -0.98 -12.55
C THR A 51 -0.08 -2.05 -11.54
N TRP A 52 -0.79 -3.18 -11.50
CA TRP A 52 -0.44 -4.29 -10.63
C TRP A 52 0.92 -4.93 -10.99
N LYS A 53 1.23 -5.07 -12.29
CA LYS A 53 2.55 -5.52 -12.75
C LYS A 53 3.66 -4.55 -12.32
N GLN A 54 3.43 -3.24 -12.37
CA GLN A 54 4.36 -2.23 -11.89
C GLN A 54 4.57 -2.38 -10.37
N ALA A 55 3.48 -2.50 -9.60
CA ALA A 55 3.55 -2.71 -8.16
C ALA A 55 4.37 -3.96 -7.80
N LEU A 56 4.14 -5.09 -8.49
CA LEU A 56 4.92 -6.33 -8.31
C LEU A 56 6.40 -6.16 -8.64
N ALA A 57 6.72 -5.45 -9.72
CA ALA A 57 8.11 -5.22 -10.12
C ALA A 57 8.85 -4.31 -9.12
N ASN A 58 8.13 -3.36 -8.52
CA ASN A 58 8.66 -2.40 -7.56
C ASN A 58 8.72 -2.95 -6.12
N SER A 59 7.93 -3.99 -5.79
CA SER A 59 7.69 -4.41 -4.41
C SER A 59 8.82 -5.12 -3.70
N LYS A 60 9.91 -5.46 -4.40
CA LYS A 60 11.07 -6.17 -3.85
C LYS A 60 10.63 -7.37 -2.97
N THR A 61 10.84 -7.28 -1.66
CA THR A 61 10.49 -8.33 -0.68
C THR A 61 9.20 -8.06 0.09
N TYR A 62 8.53 -6.94 -0.18
CA TYR A 62 7.33 -6.50 0.54
C TYR A 62 6.05 -6.86 -0.23
N GLU A 63 4.95 -6.95 0.50
CA GLU A 63 3.63 -7.20 -0.09
C GLU A 63 3.21 -6.00 -0.96
N PRO A 64 2.93 -6.18 -2.26
CA PRO A 64 2.48 -5.07 -3.10
C PRO A 64 1.08 -4.60 -2.70
N ILE A 65 0.88 -3.29 -2.68
CA ILE A 65 -0.43 -2.67 -2.48
C ILE A 65 -0.56 -1.48 -3.43
N VAL A 66 -1.72 -1.35 -4.07
CA VAL A 66 -2.00 -0.22 -4.96
C VAL A 66 -3.05 0.67 -4.33
N PHE A 67 -2.72 1.95 -4.14
CA PHE A 67 -3.69 3.00 -3.87
C PHE A 67 -4.08 3.66 -5.19
N LEU A 68 -5.38 3.77 -5.47
CA LEU A 68 -5.86 4.41 -6.69
C LEU A 68 -6.97 5.40 -6.40
N THR A 69 -7.01 6.47 -7.18
CA THR A 69 -8.11 7.42 -7.17
C THR A 69 -8.24 8.09 -8.55
N ARG A 70 -9.30 8.86 -8.72
CA ARG A 70 -9.53 9.76 -9.86
C ARG A 70 -10.16 11.04 -9.33
N ASN A 71 -10.27 12.08 -10.15
CA ASN A 71 -10.71 13.37 -9.65
C ASN A 71 -12.11 13.28 -9.01
N ARG A 72 -12.25 13.87 -7.82
CA ARG A 72 -13.51 13.93 -7.04
C ARG A 72 -14.06 12.55 -6.64
N GLN A 73 -13.19 11.57 -6.45
CA GLN A 73 -13.58 10.24 -5.99
C GLN A 73 -12.73 9.85 -4.78
N GLU A 74 -13.28 8.99 -3.93
CA GLU A 74 -12.53 8.48 -2.79
C GLU A 74 -11.38 7.56 -3.27
N PRO A 75 -10.25 7.55 -2.56
CA PRO A 75 -9.20 6.58 -2.80
C PRO A 75 -9.65 5.15 -2.49
N LEU A 76 -9.28 4.22 -3.37
CA LEU A 76 -9.49 2.78 -3.21
C LEU A 76 -8.14 2.06 -3.10
N VAL A 77 -8.19 0.81 -2.64
CA VAL A 77 -7.02 -0.04 -2.48
C VAL A 77 -7.21 -1.35 -3.26
N VAL A 78 -6.18 -1.77 -3.98
CA VAL A 78 -6.09 -3.12 -4.58
C VAL A 78 -5.00 -3.90 -3.87
N LEU A 79 -5.37 -5.12 -3.48
CA LEU A 79 -4.52 -6.15 -2.90
C LEU A 79 -4.94 -7.52 -3.44
N ARG A 80 -4.10 -8.53 -3.20
CA ARG A 80 -4.45 -9.92 -3.55
C ARG A 80 -5.66 -10.39 -2.74
N ALA A 81 -6.56 -11.11 -3.39
CA ALA A 81 -7.76 -11.62 -2.74
C ALA A 81 -7.42 -12.57 -1.58
N GLU A 82 -6.43 -13.44 -1.77
CA GLU A 82 -5.95 -14.36 -0.74
C GLU A 82 -5.40 -13.60 0.47
N HIS A 83 -4.63 -12.53 0.23
CA HIS A 83 -4.11 -11.68 1.29
C HIS A 83 -5.23 -10.97 2.06
N PHE A 84 -6.24 -10.44 1.35
CA PHE A 84 -7.40 -9.84 1.98
C PHE A 84 -8.14 -10.83 2.90
N ILE A 85 -8.38 -12.05 2.43
CA ILE A 85 -9.04 -13.11 3.23
C ILE A 85 -8.21 -13.44 4.48
N LEU A 86 -6.88 -13.51 4.38
CA LEU A 86 -6.01 -13.73 5.53
C LEU A 86 -6.08 -12.59 6.54
N LEU A 87 -6.15 -11.33 6.10
CA LEU A 87 -6.34 -10.18 6.98
C LEU A 87 -7.67 -10.26 7.74
N ILE A 88 -8.77 -10.62 7.06
CA ILE A 88 -10.08 -10.80 7.71
C ILE A 88 -10.00 -11.89 8.79
N LYS A 89 -9.33 -13.00 8.51
CA LYS A 89 -9.11 -14.06 9.51
C LYS A 89 -8.33 -13.55 10.72
N GLN A 90 -7.23 -12.83 10.51
CA GLN A 90 -6.42 -12.27 11.60
C GLN A 90 -7.19 -11.28 12.47
N MET A 91 -8.07 -10.47 11.87
CA MET A 91 -8.94 -9.56 12.61
C MET A 91 -9.90 -10.34 13.53
N GLN A 92 -10.54 -11.39 13.01
CA GLN A 92 -11.41 -12.25 13.81
C GLN A 92 -10.68 -12.95 14.96
N ASP A 93 -9.46 -13.44 14.71
CA ASP A 93 -8.64 -14.10 15.74
C ASP A 93 -8.19 -13.10 16.82
N SER A 94 -7.97 -11.83 16.46
CA SER A 94 -7.57 -10.77 17.40
C SER A 94 -8.73 -10.28 18.27
N ASP A 95 -9.95 -10.29 17.71
CA ASP A 95 -11.19 -9.97 18.44
C ASP A 95 -11.72 -11.16 19.25
N GLY A 96 -11.26 -12.38 18.93
CA GLY A 96 -11.69 -13.65 19.53
C GLY A 96 -10.92 -14.11 20.76
N ASN A 97 -10.01 -13.29 21.31
CA ASN A 97 -9.36 -13.59 22.58
C ASN A 97 -10.26 -13.15 23.76
N THR A 98 -11.36 -13.88 23.97
CA THR A 98 -12.09 -13.99 25.24
C THR A 98 -12.13 -15.46 25.66
#